data_AF-A0A524IWY6-F1
#
_entry.id   AF-A0A524IWY6-F1
#
_cell.length_a   1.000
_cell.length_b   1.000
_cell.length_c   1.000
_cell.angle_alpha   90.00
_cell.angle_beta   90.00
_cell.angle_gamma   90.00
#
_symmetry.space_group_name_H-M   'P 1'
#
loop_
_entity.id
_entity.type
_entity.pdbx_description
1 polymer ?
#
loop_
_entity_poly.entity_id
_entity_poly.type
_entity_poly.pdbx_seq_one_letter_code
_entity_poly.pdbx_strand_id
1 'polypeptide(L)'
;PIADPDAFPSARVHVSADIRGLDPESAPYVVVASQGIWDEEAVGLALTREASYVGLVASPTRAAVVRDWLREETTVGDDRIAALRAPAGMDLGAETAEEVALSILAELVQVRRGRADFVASPGPATLAGMLPDAISLAPVIDDIVLLDPVCGMTVERAHARHLAEHDGLVYAFCSIGCRTRFIKEPATFLEANSYSSMHD
;
A
#
# COMPACT_ATOMS: atom_id res chain seq x y z
N PRO A 1 -2.49 6.32 -9.75
CA PRO A 1 -2.04 6.58 -11.15
C PRO A 1 -2.08 5.31 -12.00
N ILE A 2 -2.64 5.37 -13.21
CA ILE A 2 -2.58 4.28 -14.18
C ILE A 2 -1.37 4.55 -15.09
N ALA A 3 -0.51 3.55 -15.29
CA ALA A 3 0.65 3.68 -16.17
C ALA A 3 0.21 3.84 -17.64
N ASP A 4 0.73 4.87 -18.31
CA ASP A 4 0.58 5.07 -19.76
C ASP A 4 1.69 4.29 -20.49
N PRO A 5 1.37 3.28 -21.32
CA PRO A 5 2.35 2.53 -22.09
C PRO A 5 3.28 3.40 -22.94
N ASP A 6 2.78 4.53 -23.47
CA ASP A 6 3.57 5.42 -24.33
C ASP A 6 4.65 6.18 -23.54
N ALA A 7 4.46 6.37 -22.24
CA ALA A 7 5.47 6.94 -21.34
C ALA A 7 6.61 5.96 -21.03
N PHE A 8 6.43 4.66 -21.29
CA PHE A 8 7.40 3.60 -20.98
C PHE A 8 7.65 2.67 -22.18
N PRO A 9 8.16 3.19 -23.32
CA PRO A 9 8.28 2.43 -24.56
C PRO A 9 9.26 1.24 -24.49
N SER A 10 10.16 1.23 -23.51
CA SER A 10 11.12 0.14 -23.26
C SER A 10 10.63 -0.87 -22.23
N ALA A 11 9.48 -0.64 -21.58
CA ALA A 11 8.96 -1.49 -20.54
C ALA A 11 7.78 -2.34 -21.05
N ARG A 12 7.63 -3.54 -20.48
CA ARG A 12 6.37 -4.26 -20.56
C ARG A 12 5.41 -3.66 -19.53
N VAL A 13 4.43 -2.88 -19.99
CA VAL A 13 3.47 -2.20 -19.11
C VAL A 13 2.26 -3.09 -18.87
N HIS A 14 1.93 -3.27 -17.59
CA HIS A 14 0.73 -3.97 -17.15
C HIS A 14 -0.20 -2.99 -16.44
N VAL A 15 -1.40 -2.80 -17.00
CA VAL A 15 -2.41 -1.87 -16.48
C VAL A 15 -3.42 -2.65 -15.64
N SER A 16 -2.94 -3.32 -14.59
CA SER A 16 -3.76 -4.05 -13.63
C SER A 16 -3.08 -4.03 -12.26
N ALA A 17 -3.87 -3.90 -11.20
CA ALA A 17 -3.39 -4.06 -9.83
C ALA A 17 -3.06 -5.54 -9.50
N ASP A 18 -3.57 -6.47 -10.30
CA ASP A 18 -3.25 -7.89 -10.15
C ASP A 18 -1.92 -8.24 -10.82
N ILE A 19 -0.88 -8.33 -10.01
CA ILE A 19 0.45 -8.74 -10.46
C ILE A 19 0.66 -10.27 -10.40
N ARG A 20 -0.36 -11.08 -10.07
CA ARG A 20 -0.27 -12.56 -9.96
C ARG A 20 0.00 -13.24 -11.29
N GLY A 21 -0.45 -12.64 -12.39
CA GLY A 21 -0.15 -13.10 -13.74
C GLY A 21 1.22 -12.66 -14.27
N LEU A 22 2.01 -11.89 -13.52
CA LEU A 22 3.39 -11.59 -13.92
C LEU A 22 4.24 -12.82 -13.62
N ASP A 23 4.97 -13.28 -14.63
CA ASP A 23 6.04 -14.26 -14.51
C ASP A 23 7.38 -13.50 -14.54
N PRO A 24 7.76 -12.82 -13.44
CA PRO A 24 9.12 -12.35 -13.33
C PRO A 24 10.05 -13.56 -13.27
N GLU A 25 11.22 -13.48 -13.89
CA GLU A 25 12.27 -14.48 -13.69
C GLU A 25 12.51 -14.74 -12.19
N SER A 26 13.12 -15.88 -11.85
CA SER A 26 13.33 -16.31 -10.46
C SER A 26 13.85 -15.16 -9.57
N ALA A 27 13.06 -14.83 -8.55
CA ALA A 27 13.33 -13.85 -7.49
C ALA A 27 13.41 -12.35 -7.92
N PRO A 28 12.28 -11.72 -8.31
CA PRO A 28 12.23 -10.32 -8.76
C PRO A 28 12.70 -9.28 -7.73
N TYR A 29 13.11 -8.12 -8.23
CA TYR A 29 13.21 -6.88 -7.45
C TYR A 29 11.94 -6.06 -7.65
N VAL A 30 11.27 -5.67 -6.57
CA VAL A 30 10.02 -4.89 -6.62
C VAL A 30 10.24 -3.51 -6.00
N VAL A 31 9.81 -2.48 -6.72
CA VAL A 31 9.84 -1.08 -6.25
C VAL A 31 8.42 -0.52 -6.33
N VAL A 32 7.90 -0.05 -5.21
CA VAL A 32 6.61 0.65 -5.11
C VAL A 32 6.87 2.15 -5.13
N ALA A 33 6.45 2.81 -6.20
CA ALA A 33 6.60 4.26 -6.40
C ALA A 33 5.24 4.91 -6.66
N SER A 34 4.29 4.66 -5.76
CA SER A 34 2.89 5.04 -5.95
C SER A 34 2.57 6.50 -5.57
N GLN A 35 3.51 7.17 -4.90
CA GLN A 35 3.37 8.50 -4.33
C GLN A 35 2.24 8.60 -3.27
N GLY A 36 2.10 7.58 -2.41
CA GLY A 36 1.09 7.60 -1.35
C GLY A 36 -0.25 6.96 -1.74
N ILE A 37 -0.39 6.48 -2.97
CA ILE A 37 -1.65 5.98 -3.50
C ILE A 37 -1.57 4.45 -3.61
N TRP A 38 -2.23 3.75 -2.69
CA TRP A 38 -2.22 2.28 -2.61
C TRP A 38 -0.86 1.67 -2.21
N ASP A 39 -0.06 2.39 -1.40
CA ASP A 39 1.25 1.86 -0.93
C ASP A 39 1.04 0.59 -0.11
N GLU A 40 0.06 0.61 0.78
CA GLU A 40 -0.32 -0.46 1.69
C GLU A 40 -0.59 -1.77 0.92
N GLU A 41 -1.51 -1.72 -0.04
CA GLU A 41 -1.90 -2.89 -0.83
C GLU A 41 -0.78 -3.32 -1.79
N ALA A 42 -0.07 -2.38 -2.41
CA ALA A 42 1.02 -2.68 -3.34
C ALA A 42 2.21 -3.34 -2.63
N VAL A 43 2.60 -2.80 -1.46
CA VAL A 43 3.66 -3.37 -0.63
C VAL A 43 3.22 -4.71 -0.06
N GLY A 44 1.99 -4.84 0.43
CA GLY A 44 1.45 -6.11 0.93
C GLY A 44 1.53 -7.20 -0.13
N LEU A 45 1.06 -6.90 -1.36
CA LEU A 45 1.12 -7.83 -2.47
C LEU A 45 2.57 -8.19 -2.86
N ALA A 46 3.48 -7.21 -2.91
CA ALA A 46 4.90 -7.45 -3.18
C ALA A 46 5.55 -8.34 -2.12
N LEU A 47 5.22 -8.12 -0.84
CA LEU A 47 5.68 -8.92 0.29
C LEU A 47 5.03 -10.30 0.40
N THR A 48 4.05 -10.65 -0.44
CA THR A 48 3.60 -12.07 -0.53
C THR A 48 4.42 -12.88 -1.52
N ARG A 49 5.22 -12.23 -2.39
CA ARG A 49 6.01 -12.89 -3.45
C ARG A 49 7.38 -13.30 -2.97
N GLU A 50 7.99 -14.29 -3.61
CA GLU A 50 9.42 -14.59 -3.44
C GLU A 50 10.29 -13.53 -4.14
N ALA A 51 10.23 -12.28 -3.68
CA ALA A 51 11.03 -11.17 -4.21
C ALA A 51 12.39 -11.08 -3.49
N SER A 52 13.46 -10.89 -4.25
CA SER A 52 14.82 -10.62 -3.72
C SER A 52 14.91 -9.27 -3.02
N TYR A 53 13.97 -8.37 -3.31
CA TYR A 53 13.93 -7.00 -2.78
C TYR A 53 12.51 -6.46 -2.89
N VAL A 54 12.07 -5.77 -1.85
CA VAL A 54 10.88 -4.92 -1.88
C VAL A 54 11.25 -3.56 -1.30
N GLY A 55 11.15 -2.53 -2.13
CA GLY A 55 11.43 -1.14 -1.75
C GLY A 55 10.21 -0.25 -1.95
N LEU A 56 10.00 0.68 -1.03
CA LEU A 56 8.98 1.72 -1.10
C LEU A 56 9.64 3.09 -1.26
N VAL A 57 9.32 3.78 -2.35
CA VAL A 57 9.70 5.18 -2.59
C VAL A 57 8.78 6.08 -1.78
N ALA A 58 9.09 6.21 -0.49
CA ALA A 58 8.37 7.07 0.44
C ALA A 58 9.26 7.52 1.60
N SER A 59 8.82 8.54 2.33
CA SER A 59 9.50 9.01 3.55
C SER A 59 9.47 7.96 4.67
N PRO A 60 10.37 8.05 5.66
CA PRO A 60 10.34 7.16 6.83
C PRO A 60 9.01 7.19 7.58
N THR A 61 8.39 8.37 7.68
CA THR A 61 7.08 8.55 8.31
C THR A 61 5.98 7.79 7.57
N ARG A 62 5.93 7.88 6.23
CA ARG A 62 4.96 7.14 5.43
C ARG A 62 5.20 5.63 5.52
N ALA A 63 6.46 5.23 5.53
CA ALA A 63 6.83 3.83 5.69
C ALA A 63 6.37 3.24 7.03
N ALA A 64 6.43 4.00 8.13
CA ALA A 64 5.91 3.56 9.42
C ALA A 64 4.42 3.25 9.35
N VAL A 65 3.63 4.16 8.77
CA VAL A 65 2.18 3.95 8.56
C VAL A 65 1.89 2.68 7.75
N VAL A 66 2.65 2.44 6.67
CA VAL A 66 2.49 1.23 5.86
C VAL A 66 2.85 -0.03 6.65
N ARG A 67 3.90 0.02 7.49
CA ARG A 67 4.28 -1.13 8.33
C ARG A 67 3.22 -1.44 9.38
N ASP A 68 2.65 -0.43 10.01
CA ASP A 68 1.59 -0.60 11.02
C ASP A 68 0.36 -1.23 10.38
N TRP A 69 -0.09 -0.67 9.24
CA TRP A 69 -1.19 -1.25 8.47
C TRP A 69 -0.93 -2.70 8.06
N LEU A 70 0.28 -3.03 7.59
CA LEU A 70 0.61 -4.42 7.21
C LEU A 70 0.52 -5.40 8.39
N ARG A 71 0.87 -4.95 9.60
CA ARG A 71 0.78 -5.77 10.82
C ARG A 71 -0.65 -5.99 11.28
N GLU A 72 -1.49 -4.98 11.10
CA GLU A 72 -2.88 -4.98 11.57
C GLU A 72 -3.81 -5.68 10.57
N GLU A 73 -3.63 -5.43 9.28
CA GLU A 73 -4.61 -5.75 8.24
C GLU A 73 -4.22 -6.94 7.36
N THR A 74 -3.02 -7.51 7.55
CA THR A 74 -2.51 -8.61 6.70
C THR A 74 -1.88 -9.73 7.50
N THR A 75 -1.66 -10.87 6.85
CA THR A 75 -0.93 -12.01 7.41
C THR A 75 0.57 -11.99 7.09
N VAL A 76 1.11 -10.85 6.63
CA VAL A 76 2.53 -10.73 6.30
C VAL A 76 3.34 -10.77 7.60
N GLY A 77 4.25 -11.75 7.71
CA GLY A 77 5.07 -11.90 8.91
C GLY A 77 6.02 -10.73 9.16
N ASP A 78 6.24 -10.43 10.44
CA ASP A 78 7.08 -9.35 10.93
C ASP A 78 8.46 -9.26 10.28
N ASP A 79 9.11 -10.39 10.04
CA ASP A 79 10.43 -10.41 9.41
C ASP A 79 10.39 -9.93 7.95
N ARG A 80 9.29 -10.21 7.25
CA ARG A 80 9.07 -9.72 5.88
C ARG A 80 8.75 -8.23 5.87
N ILE A 81 7.95 -7.78 6.84
CA ILE A 81 7.70 -6.35 7.05
C ILE A 81 9.02 -5.64 7.34
N ALA A 82 9.84 -6.16 8.26
CA ALA A 82 11.15 -5.59 8.61
C ALA A 82 12.11 -5.52 7.40
N ALA A 83 12.02 -6.49 6.48
CA ALA A 83 12.81 -6.50 5.25
C ALA A 83 12.43 -5.43 4.21
N LEU A 84 11.25 -4.79 4.32
CA LEU A 84 10.85 -3.67 3.45
C LEU A 84 11.89 -2.54 3.51
N ARG A 85 12.40 -2.12 2.35
CA ARG A 85 13.32 -0.98 2.24
C ARG A 85 12.53 0.31 2.05
N ALA A 86 12.66 1.23 3.00
CA ALA A 86 11.94 2.50 2.94
C ALA A 86 12.69 3.56 3.77
N PRO A 87 13.20 4.63 3.13
CA PRO A 87 13.12 4.93 1.70
C PRO A 87 13.85 3.88 0.84
N ALA A 88 13.31 3.58 -0.34
CA ALA A 88 14.02 2.78 -1.33
C ALA A 88 15.20 3.59 -1.91
N GLY A 89 16.34 2.93 -2.09
CA GLY A 89 17.57 3.53 -2.61
C GLY A 89 18.63 3.82 -1.56
N MET A 90 19.86 3.96 -2.04
CA MET A 90 20.99 4.37 -1.23
C MET A 90 20.90 5.86 -0.89
N ASP A 91 21.33 6.26 0.31
CA ASP A 91 21.40 7.68 0.65
C ASP A 91 22.55 8.36 -0.12
N LEU A 92 22.20 8.92 -1.29
CA LEU A 92 23.08 9.72 -2.13
C LEU A 92 22.81 11.22 -1.98
N GLY A 93 21.87 11.61 -1.10
CA GLY A 93 21.33 12.98 -1.07
C GLY A 93 20.50 13.33 -2.32
N ALA A 94 19.76 12.36 -2.87
CA ALA A 94 18.96 12.55 -4.08
C ALA A 94 17.79 13.54 -3.87
N GLU A 95 17.61 14.48 -4.81
CA GLU A 95 16.52 15.47 -4.79
C GLU A 95 15.59 15.33 -6.01
N THR A 96 16.14 14.94 -7.16
CA THR A 96 15.41 14.79 -8.42
C THR A 96 14.92 13.36 -8.65
N ALA A 97 13.95 13.16 -9.55
CA ALA A 97 13.44 11.83 -9.89
C ALA A 97 14.54 10.94 -10.50
N GLU A 98 15.43 11.52 -11.29
CA GLU A 98 16.58 10.86 -11.90
C GLU A 98 17.61 10.42 -10.86
N GLU A 99 17.88 11.26 -9.86
CA GLU A 99 18.77 10.91 -8.74
C GLU A 99 18.15 9.84 -7.85
N VAL A 100 16.84 9.91 -7.59
CA VAL A 100 16.11 8.85 -6.86
C VAL A 100 16.20 7.53 -7.62
N ALA A 101 15.97 7.53 -8.94
CA ALA A 101 16.11 6.33 -9.76
C ALA A 101 17.53 5.77 -9.72
N LEU A 102 18.56 6.62 -9.82
CA LEU A 102 19.97 6.22 -9.68
C LEU A 102 20.25 5.61 -8.31
N SER A 103 19.71 6.19 -7.23
CA SER A 103 19.90 5.71 -5.86
C SER A 103 19.30 4.30 -5.65
N ILE A 104 18.14 4.03 -6.25
CA ILE A 104 17.47 2.73 -6.22
C ILE A 104 18.28 1.72 -7.01
N LEU A 105 18.68 2.06 -8.24
CA LEU A 105 19.51 1.17 -9.06
C LEU A 105 20.84 0.83 -8.39
N ALA A 106 21.48 1.79 -7.71
CA ALA A 106 22.69 1.57 -6.94
C ALA A 106 22.47 0.60 -5.77
N GLU A 107 21.37 0.73 -5.02
CA GLU A 107 20.99 -0.21 -3.96
C GLU A 107 20.73 -1.61 -4.53
N LEU A 108 19.98 -1.73 -5.64
CA LEU A 108 19.71 -3.01 -6.29
C LEU A 108 21.00 -3.72 -6.75
N VAL A 109 22.00 -2.96 -7.21
CA VAL A 109 23.32 -3.53 -7.52
C VAL A 109 24.01 -4.07 -6.26
N GLN A 110 23.94 -3.38 -5.12
CA GLN A 110 24.50 -3.89 -3.86
C GLN A 110 23.81 -5.18 -3.39
N VAL A 111 22.47 -5.20 -3.44
CA VAL A 111 21.66 -6.38 -3.08
C VAL A 111 22.03 -7.56 -3.98
N ARG A 112 22.07 -7.35 -5.31
CA ARG A 112 22.48 -8.39 -6.28
C ARG A 112 23.89 -8.92 -6.05
N ARG A 113 24.78 -8.12 -5.46
CA ARG A 113 26.17 -8.52 -5.13
C ARG A 113 26.29 -9.13 -3.74
N GLY A 114 25.22 -9.20 -2.95
CA GLY A 114 25.23 -9.68 -1.57
C GLY A 114 26.04 -8.79 -0.61
N ARG A 115 26.12 -7.49 -0.90
CA ARG A 115 26.94 -6.51 -0.15
C ARG A 115 26.13 -5.40 0.52
N ALA A 116 24.82 -5.61 0.67
CA ALA A 116 23.95 -4.63 1.30
C ALA A 116 24.07 -4.76 2.84
N ASP A 117 25.11 -4.15 3.42
CA ASP A 117 25.48 -4.27 4.84
C ASP A 117 24.50 -3.56 5.81
N PHE A 118 23.41 -2.97 5.30
CA PHE A 118 22.33 -2.37 6.10
C PHE A 118 20.98 -3.06 5.91
N VAL A 119 20.94 -4.20 5.21
CA VAL A 119 19.78 -5.09 5.24
C VAL A 119 19.74 -5.63 6.67
N ALA A 120 18.80 -5.14 7.49
CA ALA A 120 18.35 -5.88 8.66
C ALA A 120 18.29 -7.33 8.21
N SER A 121 19.10 -8.20 8.86
CA SER A 121 19.47 -9.55 8.43
C SER A 121 18.53 -10.14 7.38
N PRO A 122 19.03 -10.70 6.26
CA PRO A 122 18.20 -11.19 5.17
C PRO A 122 16.90 -11.80 5.67
N GLY A 123 15.80 -11.03 5.56
CA GLY A 123 14.49 -11.50 6.03
C GLY A 123 14.10 -12.73 5.23
N PRO A 124 13.20 -13.59 5.73
CA PRO A 124 12.92 -14.95 5.22
C PRO A 124 12.55 -15.05 3.73
N ALA A 125 12.33 -13.93 3.01
CA ALA A 125 12.41 -13.90 1.55
C ALA A 125 13.80 -14.30 0.98
N THR A 126 14.82 -14.38 1.83
CA THR A 126 16.17 -14.89 1.54
C THR A 126 16.35 -16.37 1.90
N LEU A 127 15.37 -16.97 2.59
CA LEU A 127 15.33 -18.40 2.83
C LEU A 127 14.38 -19.01 1.80
N ALA A 128 14.88 -19.25 0.59
CA ALA A 128 14.21 -20.12 -0.35
C ALA A 128 13.86 -21.45 0.35
N GLY A 129 12.58 -21.76 0.43
CA GLY A 129 12.07 -23.05 0.89
C GLY A 129 11.37 -23.01 2.25
N MET A 130 10.08 -22.68 2.24
CA MET A 130 8.98 -23.43 2.89
C MET A 130 7.70 -22.59 2.85
N LEU A 131 6.80 -22.90 1.93
CA LEU A 131 5.41 -22.44 1.96
C LEU A 131 4.60 -23.33 2.93
N PRO A 132 3.70 -22.80 3.76
CA PRO A 132 2.45 -23.48 4.06
C PRO A 132 1.51 -23.33 2.86
N ASP A 133 0.90 -24.44 2.45
CA ASP A 133 -0.03 -24.51 1.34
C ASP A 133 -1.23 -23.56 1.48
N ALA A 134 -1.55 -22.89 0.37
CA ALA A 134 -2.82 -22.22 0.03
C ALA A 134 -3.33 -21.14 1.02
N ILE A 135 -3.04 -19.87 0.73
CA ILE A 135 -3.85 -18.74 1.24
C ILE A 135 -4.94 -18.41 0.21
N SER A 136 -6.18 -18.73 0.57
CA SER A 136 -7.39 -18.32 -0.13
C SER A 136 -7.69 -16.85 0.17
N LEU A 137 -7.55 -15.99 -0.84
CA LEU A 137 -8.01 -14.59 -0.79
C LEU A 137 -9.50 -14.54 -1.15
N ALA A 138 -10.38 -14.81 -0.18
CA ALA A 138 -11.77 -14.39 -0.27
C ALA A 138 -11.92 -12.97 0.31
N PRO A 139 -12.71 -12.08 -0.31
CA PRO A 139 -12.93 -10.73 0.21
C PRO A 139 -13.90 -10.79 1.39
N VAL A 140 -13.57 -10.14 2.50
CA VAL A 140 -14.56 -9.89 3.57
C VAL A 140 -14.36 -8.48 4.11
N ILE A 141 -15.23 -7.54 3.71
CA ILE A 141 -15.77 -6.48 4.58
C ILE A 141 -17.18 -6.17 4.05
N ASP A 142 -18.22 -6.63 4.75
CA ASP A 142 -19.63 -6.49 4.31
C ASP A 142 -20.27 -5.14 4.66
N ASP A 143 -19.75 -4.35 5.61
CA ASP A 143 -20.46 -3.14 6.08
C ASP A 143 -19.68 -1.83 5.82
N ILE A 144 -19.65 -1.41 4.55
CA ILE A 144 -19.19 -0.06 4.15
C ILE A 144 -20.40 0.85 3.90
N VAL A 145 -20.52 1.90 4.71
CA VAL A 145 -21.50 2.97 4.55
C VAL A 145 -20.99 3.96 3.50
N LEU A 146 -21.61 3.93 2.32
CA LEU A 146 -21.22 4.76 1.17
C LEU A 146 -21.84 6.17 1.19
N LEU A 147 -22.70 6.47 2.16
CA LEU A 147 -23.25 7.82 2.33
C LEU A 147 -22.36 8.60 3.30
N ASP A 148 -21.73 9.68 2.81
CA ASP A 148 -20.89 10.56 3.62
C ASP A 148 -21.75 11.26 4.70
N PRO A 149 -21.60 10.93 6.00
CA PRO A 149 -22.46 11.45 7.06
C PRO A 149 -22.23 12.94 7.35
N VAL A 150 -21.17 13.55 6.80
CA VAL A 150 -20.86 14.97 7.02
C VAL A 150 -21.59 15.87 6.04
N CYS A 151 -21.81 15.42 4.80
CA CYS A 151 -22.40 16.25 3.75
C CYS A 151 -23.60 15.60 3.03
N GLY A 152 -23.88 14.32 3.27
CA GLY A 152 -24.96 13.57 2.63
C GLY A 152 -24.64 13.12 1.20
N MET A 153 -23.38 13.20 0.76
CA MET A 153 -22.98 12.78 -0.59
C MET A 153 -22.74 11.26 -0.64
N THR A 154 -23.36 10.57 -1.59
CA THR A 154 -23.07 9.16 -1.86
C THR A 154 -21.74 9.02 -2.59
N VAL A 155 -20.84 8.21 -2.04
CA VAL A 155 -19.51 7.91 -2.58
C VAL A 155 -19.58 6.61 -3.37
N GLU A 156 -19.12 6.64 -4.61
CA GLU A 156 -18.97 5.42 -5.39
C GLU A 156 -17.90 4.52 -4.77
N ARG A 157 -18.24 3.25 -4.51
CA ARG A 157 -17.34 2.28 -3.87
C ARG A 157 -16.00 2.15 -4.59
N ALA A 158 -16.00 2.18 -5.93
CA ALA A 158 -14.79 2.09 -6.74
C ALA A 158 -13.84 3.30 -6.59
N HIS A 159 -14.34 4.42 -6.07
CA HIS A 159 -13.60 5.69 -5.92
C HIS A 159 -13.52 6.15 -4.45
N ALA A 160 -13.94 5.30 -3.51
CA ALA A 160 -13.96 5.59 -2.09
C ALA A 160 -12.53 5.59 -1.52
N ARG A 161 -11.90 6.77 -1.58
CA ARG A 161 -10.50 6.99 -1.18
C ARG A 161 -10.33 7.62 0.21
N HIS A 162 -11.42 8.05 0.82
CA HIS A 162 -11.43 8.66 2.14
C HIS A 162 -12.34 7.82 3.01
N LEU A 163 -11.76 6.99 3.88
CA LEU A 163 -12.49 6.04 4.72
C LEU A 163 -12.15 6.25 6.19
N ALA A 164 -13.10 6.06 7.09
CA ALA A 164 -12.85 5.98 8.52
C ALA A 164 -13.79 4.95 9.16
N GLU A 165 -13.26 4.16 10.07
CA GLU A 165 -14.07 3.24 10.87
C GLU A 165 -14.61 3.96 12.10
N HIS A 166 -15.87 3.68 12.46
CA HIS A 166 -16.47 4.05 13.74
C HIS A 166 -17.53 3.00 14.12
N ASP A 167 -17.48 2.53 15.37
CA ASP A 167 -18.38 1.50 15.91
C ASP A 167 -18.52 0.24 15.03
N GLY A 168 -17.40 -0.19 14.42
CA GLY A 168 -17.34 -1.39 13.56
C GLY A 168 -17.92 -1.20 12.16
N LEU A 169 -18.31 0.03 11.79
CA LEU A 169 -18.75 0.40 10.44
C LEU A 169 -17.70 1.25 9.75
N VAL A 170 -17.46 0.98 8.47
CA VAL A 170 -16.54 1.79 7.65
C VAL A 170 -17.34 2.83 6.87
N TYR A 171 -17.08 4.10 7.14
CA TYR A 171 -17.72 5.23 6.45
C TYR A 171 -16.85 5.74 5.31
N ALA A 172 -17.45 5.95 4.13
CA ALA A 172 -16.81 6.59 3.00
C ALA A 172 -17.12 8.10 2.94
N PHE A 173 -16.12 8.91 2.59
CA PHE A 173 -16.21 10.36 2.53
C PHE A 173 -15.90 10.89 1.13
N CYS A 174 -16.63 11.91 0.70
CA CYS A 174 -16.42 12.56 -0.60
C CYS A 174 -15.07 13.29 -0.68
N SER A 175 -14.54 13.70 0.47
CA SER A 175 -13.32 14.48 0.58
C SER A 175 -12.58 14.20 1.89
N ILE A 176 -11.27 14.44 1.88
CA ILE A 176 -10.43 14.39 3.09
C ILE A 176 -10.93 15.36 4.18
N GLY A 177 -11.53 16.48 3.78
CA GLY A 177 -12.12 17.45 4.70
C GLY A 177 -13.31 16.89 5.47
N CYS A 178 -14.21 16.15 4.79
CA CYS A 178 -15.34 15.48 5.43
C CYS A 178 -14.84 14.38 6.39
N ARG A 179 -13.92 13.53 5.94
CA ARG A 179 -13.28 12.52 6.79
C ARG A 179 -12.65 13.12 8.06
N THR A 180 -11.90 14.21 7.91
CA THR A 180 -11.19 14.84 9.03
C THR A 180 -12.17 15.41 10.05
N ARG A 181 -13.28 16.01 9.59
CA ARG A 181 -14.34 16.50 10.48
C ARG A 181 -15.03 15.36 11.22
N PHE A 182 -15.35 14.27 10.51
CA PHE A 182 -15.97 13.08 11.10
C PHE A 182 -15.10 12.45 12.19
N ILE A 183 -13.79 12.23 11.94
CA ILE A 183 -12.88 11.64 12.94
C ILE A 183 -12.80 12.48 14.21
N LYS A 184 -12.88 13.81 14.06
CA LYS A 184 -12.76 14.73 15.19
C LYS A 184 -14.00 14.67 16.11
N GLU A 185 -15.20 14.57 15.53
CA GLU A 185 -16.48 14.68 16.25
C GLU A 185 -17.55 13.73 15.63
N PRO A 186 -17.35 12.40 15.67
CA PRO A 186 -18.17 11.45 14.90
C PRO A 186 -19.63 11.40 15.37
N ALA A 187 -19.88 11.44 16.68
CA ALA A 187 -21.22 11.43 17.26
C ALA A 187 -22.13 12.55 16.69
N THR A 188 -21.58 13.74 16.47
CA THR A 188 -22.31 14.91 15.93
C THR A 188 -22.90 14.65 14.53
N PHE A 189 -22.20 13.87 13.70
CA PHE A 189 -22.64 13.58 12.33
C PHE A 189 -23.55 12.34 12.25
N LEU A 190 -23.42 11.42 13.21
CA LEU A 190 -24.24 10.21 13.28
C LEU A 190 -25.61 10.48 13.91
N GLU A 191 -25.69 11.38 14.90
CA GLU A 191 -26.96 11.82 15.49
C GLU A 191 -27.83 12.59 14.47
N ALA A 192 -27.23 13.45 13.65
CA ALA A 192 -27.95 14.26 12.65
C ALA A 192 -28.60 13.41 11.54
N ASN A 193 -28.00 12.27 11.17
CA ASN A 193 -28.51 11.39 10.12
C ASN A 193 -29.67 10.49 10.59
N SER A 194 -29.79 10.28 11.91
CA SER A 194 -30.90 9.51 12.50
C SER A 194 -32.25 10.26 12.47
N TYR A 195 -32.23 11.60 12.47
CA TYR A 195 -33.45 12.42 12.45
C TYR A 195 -34.10 12.58 11.07
N SER A 196 -33.39 12.33 9.97
CA SER A 196 -33.95 12.48 8.60
C SER A 196 -34.74 11.26 8.12
N SER A 197 -34.75 10.15 8.86
CA SER A 197 -35.48 8.92 8.51
C SER A 197 -36.81 8.74 9.26
N MET A 198 -37.20 9.72 10.09
CA MET A 198 -38.44 9.70 10.88
C MET A 198 -39.52 10.70 10.41
N HIS A 199 -39.29 11.45 9.32
CA HIS A 199 -40.27 12.38 8.72
C HIS A 199 -40.42 12.12 7.21
N ASP A 200 -40.96 10.95 6.87
CA ASP A 200 -41.64 10.70 5.59
C ASP A 200 -43.02 10.09 5.90
#